data_AF-O44910-F1
#
_entry.id   AF-O44910-F1
#
_cell.length_a   1.000
_cell.length_b   1.000
_cell.length_c   1.000
_cell.angle_alpha   90.00
_cell.angle_beta   90.00
_cell.angle_gamma   90.00
#
_symmetry.space_group_name_H-M   'P 1'
#
loop_
_entity.id
_entity.type
_entity.pdbx_description
1 polymer ?
#
loop_
_entity_poly.entity_id
_entity_poly.type
_entity_poly.pdbx_seq_one_letter_code
_entity_poly.pdbx_strand_id
1 'polypeptide(L)'
;MKSALVLLVCFGSVLATVPVATKCPDTWKWFKRSRGGWCMKVFAAIGTQADAEAKCKAEGAVVAGVQNTEEIKWMSATLQSLQTNPVGTLWVGAKRTKPCISSGLTKQCSAITSFYWSDQSAVGVQGFFWRAGEPNNALGGQGCAQVYSTTNDMDDVGCGSTNQGYICGKVATF
;
A
#
# COMPACT_ATOMS: atom_id res chain seq x y z
N MET A 1 -61.63 -21.73 8.10
CA MET A 1 -60.56 -21.79 7.08
C MET A 1 -59.22 -21.74 7.81
N LYS A 2 -58.38 -22.78 7.69
CA LYS A 2 -57.09 -22.88 8.38
C LYS A 2 -56.07 -21.95 7.69
N SER A 3 -55.76 -20.81 8.31
CA SER A 3 -54.66 -19.95 7.86
C SER A 3 -53.36 -20.49 8.44
N ALA A 4 -52.54 -21.12 7.60
CA ALA A 4 -51.22 -21.60 7.99
C ALA A 4 -50.24 -20.42 7.92
N LEU A 5 -49.98 -19.80 9.07
CA LEU A 5 -48.96 -18.77 9.21
C LEU A 5 -47.58 -19.44 9.09
N VAL A 6 -46.95 -19.32 7.92
CA VAL A 6 -45.58 -19.79 7.70
C VAL A 6 -44.64 -18.86 8.47
N LEU A 7 -44.13 -19.31 9.62
CA LEU A 7 -43.03 -18.64 10.31
C LEU A 7 -41.75 -18.78 9.47
N LEU A 8 -41.33 -17.70 8.83
CA LEU A 8 -39.98 -17.58 8.30
C LEU A 8 -39.03 -17.46 9.51
N VAL A 9 -38.42 -18.59 9.91
CA VAL A 9 -37.38 -18.57 10.93
C VAL A 9 -36.15 -17.93 10.30
N CYS A 10 -35.95 -16.63 10.56
CA CYS A 10 -34.68 -15.98 10.30
C CYS A 10 -33.65 -16.68 11.19
N PHE A 11 -32.88 -17.62 10.62
CA PHE A 11 -31.68 -18.12 11.26
C PHE A 11 -30.80 -16.90 11.50
N GLY A 12 -30.75 -16.44 12.75
CA GLY A 12 -29.78 -15.47 13.20
C GLY A 12 -28.41 -16.08 12.94
N SER A 13 -27.78 -15.68 11.84
CA SER A 13 -26.38 -15.97 11.61
C SER A 13 -25.63 -15.27 12.75
N VAL A 14 -25.30 -16.03 13.79
CA VAL A 14 -24.26 -15.65 14.74
C VAL A 14 -23.04 -15.42 13.87
N LEU A 15 -22.71 -14.15 13.65
CA LEU A 15 -21.51 -13.75 12.92
C LEU A 15 -20.32 -14.23 13.75
N ALA A 16 -19.87 -15.46 13.49
CA ALA A 16 -18.63 -15.98 14.03
C ALA A 16 -17.52 -15.04 13.52
N THR A 17 -17.01 -14.20 14.40
CA THR A 17 -15.89 -13.31 14.06
C THR A 17 -14.69 -14.19 13.76
N VAL A 18 -14.26 -14.21 12.51
CA VAL A 18 -13.01 -14.91 12.13
C VAL A 18 -11.85 -14.22 12.85
N PRO A 19 -11.01 -14.96 13.59
CA PRO A 19 -9.88 -14.37 14.30
C PRO A 19 -8.90 -13.75 13.30
N VAL A 20 -8.38 -12.57 13.64
CA VAL A 20 -7.38 -11.85 12.83
C VAL A 20 -6.00 -12.16 13.38
N ALA A 21 -5.08 -12.63 12.53
CA ALA A 21 -3.68 -12.84 12.90
C ALA A 21 -3.01 -11.53 13.38
N THR A 22 -2.28 -11.57 14.50
CA THR A 22 -1.71 -10.36 15.15
C THR A 22 -0.19 -10.39 15.32
N LYS A 23 0.47 -11.53 15.10
CA LYS A 23 1.92 -11.64 15.32
C LYS A 23 2.68 -11.14 14.10
N CYS A 24 3.66 -10.27 14.36
CA CYS A 24 4.66 -9.83 13.40
C CYS A 24 6.05 -10.23 13.88
N PRO A 25 7.03 -10.37 12.95
CA PRO A 25 8.42 -10.51 13.37
C PRO A 25 8.88 -9.30 14.18
N ASP A 26 9.93 -9.48 14.98
CA ASP A 26 10.51 -8.41 15.78
C ASP A 26 10.83 -7.19 14.91
N THR A 27 10.55 -5.99 15.43
CA THR A 27 10.69 -4.68 14.76
C THR A 27 9.72 -4.37 13.61
N TRP A 28 8.83 -5.30 13.23
CA TRP A 28 7.77 -5.02 12.26
C TRP A 28 6.52 -4.45 12.97
N LYS A 29 5.87 -3.45 12.36
CA LYS A 29 4.63 -2.88 12.86
C LYS A 29 3.42 -3.63 12.31
N TRP A 30 2.50 -3.99 13.18
CA TRP A 30 1.22 -4.58 12.80
C TRP A 30 0.19 -3.50 12.44
N PHE A 31 -0.58 -3.75 11.37
CA PHE A 31 -1.75 -2.98 10.96
C PHE A 31 -2.93 -3.91 10.72
N LYS A 32 -4.13 -3.44 11.05
CA LYS A 32 -5.38 -4.13 10.69
C LYS A 32 -5.83 -3.65 9.31
N ARG A 33 -5.90 -4.57 8.34
CA ARG A 33 -6.51 -4.33 7.02
C ARG A 33 -7.78 -5.17 6.86
N SER A 34 -8.57 -4.89 5.81
CA SER A 34 -9.78 -5.65 5.50
C SER A 34 -9.50 -7.13 5.19
N ARG A 35 -8.29 -7.43 4.69
CA ARG A 35 -7.81 -8.79 4.41
C ARG A 35 -7.12 -9.47 5.60
N GLY A 36 -7.14 -8.85 6.78
CA GLY A 36 -6.55 -9.39 8.00
C GLY A 36 -5.37 -8.57 8.52
N GLY A 37 -4.58 -9.18 9.40
CA GLY A 37 -3.39 -8.56 9.99
C GLY A 37 -2.26 -8.48 8.98
N TRP A 38 -1.61 -7.32 8.93
CA TRP A 38 -0.53 -7.03 8.01
C TRP A 38 0.67 -6.46 8.75
N CYS A 39 1.85 -7.05 8.54
CA CYS A 39 3.10 -6.64 9.15
C CYS A 39 3.89 -5.79 8.17
N MET A 40 4.33 -4.61 8.58
CA MET A 40 5.09 -3.68 7.75
C MET A 40 6.41 -3.27 8.42
N LYS A 41 7.47 -3.10 7.63
CA LYS A 41 8.75 -2.57 8.09
C LYS A 41 9.39 -1.65 7.05
N VAL A 42 9.78 -0.46 7.50
CA VAL A 42 10.53 0.51 6.67
C VAL A 42 12.01 0.14 6.72
N PHE A 43 12.64 0.17 5.55
CA PHE A 43 14.08 0.00 5.40
C PHE A 43 14.66 1.27 4.78
N ALA A 44 15.70 1.82 5.41
CA ALA A 44 16.48 2.94 4.88
C ALA A 44 17.67 2.38 4.10
N ALA A 45 17.56 2.32 2.78
CA ALA A 45 18.65 1.94 1.90
C ALA A 45 18.38 2.48 0.49
N ILE A 46 19.42 3.03 -0.12
CA ILE A 46 19.34 3.59 -1.47
C ILE A 46 19.17 2.45 -2.49
N GLY A 47 18.26 2.64 -3.44
CA GLY A 47 18.07 1.69 -4.54
C GLY A 47 16.86 1.97 -5.41
N THR A 48 16.76 1.18 -6.47
CA THR A 48 15.63 1.17 -7.40
C THR A 48 14.42 0.43 -6.82
N GLN A 49 13.28 0.50 -7.50
CA GLN A 49 12.12 -0.27 -7.11
C GLN A 49 12.38 -1.79 -7.21
N ALA A 50 13.15 -2.22 -8.22
CA ALA A 50 13.54 -3.62 -8.38
C ALA A 50 14.44 -4.11 -7.22
N ASP A 51 15.34 -3.26 -6.73
CA ASP A 51 16.14 -3.57 -5.54
C ASP A 51 15.25 -3.74 -4.30
N ALA A 52 14.26 -2.87 -4.13
CA ALA A 52 13.28 -2.96 -3.05
C ALA A 52 12.45 -4.25 -3.15
N GLU A 53 11.98 -4.63 -4.34
CA GLU A 53 11.26 -5.90 -4.56
C GLU A 53 12.14 -7.10 -4.19
N ALA A 54 13.40 -7.14 -4.63
CA ALA A 54 14.32 -8.22 -4.31
C ALA A 54 14.61 -8.31 -2.80
N LYS A 55 14.82 -7.17 -2.13
CA LYS A 55 15.08 -7.11 -0.68
C LYS A 55 13.84 -7.48 0.15
N CYS A 56 12.65 -7.01 -0.21
CA CYS A 56 11.42 -7.46 0.45
C CYS A 56 11.18 -8.96 0.24
N LYS A 57 11.46 -9.49 -0.96
CA LYS A 57 11.34 -10.93 -1.23
C LYS A 57 12.27 -11.75 -0.33
N ALA A 58 13.48 -11.29 -0.07
CA ALA A 58 14.42 -11.95 0.85
C ALA A 58 13.89 -12.01 2.31
N GLU A 59 13.00 -11.10 2.69
CA GLU A 59 12.32 -11.07 3.99
C GLU A 59 11.02 -11.91 4.03
N GLY A 60 10.72 -12.67 2.98
CA GLY A 60 9.43 -13.35 2.82
C GLY A 60 8.26 -12.38 2.69
N ALA A 61 8.52 -11.18 2.15
CA ALA A 61 7.59 -10.07 2.03
C ALA A 61 7.51 -9.56 0.58
N VAL A 62 6.66 -8.57 0.37
CA VAL A 62 6.55 -7.79 -0.88
C VAL A 62 6.69 -6.31 -0.56
N VAL A 63 6.97 -5.46 -1.55
CA VAL A 63 6.89 -4.01 -1.33
C VAL A 63 5.43 -3.67 -0.99
N ALA A 64 5.20 -3.09 0.18
CA ALA A 64 3.86 -2.88 0.70
C ALA A 64 3.16 -1.71 -0.01
N GLY A 65 1.87 -1.86 -0.31
CA GLY A 65 1.00 -0.75 -0.65
C GLY A 65 0.60 0.05 0.59
N VAL A 66 -0.14 1.13 0.38
CA VAL A 66 -0.65 2.01 1.44
C VAL A 66 -2.16 1.84 1.53
N GLN A 67 -2.68 1.53 2.72
CA GLN A 67 -4.11 1.34 2.94
C GLN A 67 -4.82 2.65 3.31
N ASN A 68 -4.16 3.53 4.07
CA ASN A 68 -4.77 4.72 4.67
C ASN A 68 -3.73 5.76 5.14
N THR A 69 -4.23 6.86 5.71
CA THR A 69 -3.42 7.97 6.22
C THR A 69 -2.54 7.61 7.43
N GLU A 70 -2.93 6.63 8.25
CA GLU A 70 -2.11 6.19 9.38
C GLU A 70 -0.82 5.52 8.89
N GLU A 71 -0.95 4.62 7.91
CA GLU A 71 0.19 3.92 7.32
C GLU A 71 1.17 4.88 6.66
N ILE A 72 0.71 5.83 5.85
CA ILE A 72 1.60 6.76 5.14
C ILE A 72 2.35 7.69 6.11
N LYS A 73 1.67 8.22 7.13
CA LYS A 73 2.30 9.07 8.15
C LYS A 73 3.33 8.29 8.96
N TRP A 74 2.99 7.06 9.36
CA TRP A 74 3.92 6.22 10.11
C TRP A 74 5.16 5.86 9.30
N MET A 75 5.03 5.42 8.04
CA MET A 75 6.20 5.01 7.25
C MET A 75 7.12 6.20 6.93
N SER A 76 6.54 7.38 6.65
CA SER A 76 7.28 8.61 6.45
C SER A 76 8.05 9.06 7.69
N ALA A 77 7.40 9.06 8.86
CA ALA A 77 8.06 9.39 10.13
C ALA A 77 9.15 8.36 10.48
N THR A 78 8.90 7.08 10.18
CA THR A 78 9.88 6.02 10.41
C THR A 78 11.11 6.21 9.51
N LEU A 79 10.96 6.49 8.21
CA LEU A 79 12.12 6.77 7.36
C LEU A 79 12.94 7.95 7.88
N GLN A 80 12.27 9.05 8.24
CA GLN A 80 12.93 10.23 8.81
C GLN A 80 13.77 9.88 10.04
N SER A 81 13.26 9.01 10.92
CA SER A 81 13.99 8.57 12.13
C SER A 81 15.18 7.65 11.85
N LEU A 82 15.22 7.00 10.68
CA LEU A 82 16.30 6.07 10.28
C LEU A 82 17.43 6.76 9.51
N GLN A 83 17.29 8.05 9.18
CA GLN A 83 18.23 8.79 8.34
C GLN A 83 18.87 9.95 9.10
N THR A 84 20.10 10.28 8.72
CA THR A 84 20.78 11.49 9.23
C THR A 84 20.23 12.76 8.59
N ASN A 85 19.82 12.69 7.32
CA ASN A 85 19.08 13.74 6.63
C ASN A 85 17.60 13.34 6.57
N PRO A 86 16.67 14.10 7.17
CA PRO A 86 15.25 13.73 7.21
C PRO A 86 14.55 13.80 5.83
N VAL A 87 15.22 14.34 4.80
CA VAL A 87 14.65 14.42 3.45
C VAL A 87 14.90 13.12 2.70
N GLY A 88 13.83 12.41 2.36
CA GLY A 88 13.93 11.21 1.53
C GLY A 88 12.61 10.78 0.91
N THR A 89 12.69 9.83 0.00
CA THR A 89 11.54 9.15 -0.63
C THR A 89 11.54 7.67 -0.29
N LEU A 90 10.35 7.07 -0.21
CA LEU A 90 10.14 5.64 -0.03
C LEU A 90 9.53 5.03 -1.28
N TRP A 91 10.03 3.87 -1.73
CA TRP A 91 9.27 3.01 -2.61
C TRP A 91 8.07 2.39 -1.89
N VAL A 92 6.89 2.48 -2.52
CA VAL A 92 5.67 1.76 -2.13
C VAL A 92 5.22 0.82 -3.25
N GLY A 93 4.48 -0.21 -2.88
CA GLY A 93 3.99 -1.26 -3.76
C GLY A 93 2.78 -0.82 -4.59
N ALA A 94 2.97 0.15 -5.48
CA ALA A 94 1.97 0.57 -6.45
C ALA A 94 2.49 0.37 -7.88
N LYS A 95 1.64 -0.15 -8.76
CA LYS A 95 1.96 -0.34 -10.18
C LYS A 95 0.93 0.38 -11.04
N ARG A 96 1.39 1.02 -12.11
CA ARG A 96 0.53 1.69 -13.09
C ARG A 96 -0.38 0.66 -13.78
N THR A 97 -1.66 0.98 -13.94
CA THR A 97 -2.64 0.07 -14.55
C THR A 97 -2.39 -0.07 -16.05
N LYS A 98 -2.69 -1.24 -16.62
CA LYS A 98 -2.48 -1.51 -18.06
C LYS A 98 -3.07 -0.43 -18.98
N PRO A 99 -4.32 0.05 -18.78
CA PRO A 99 -4.88 1.09 -19.63
C PRO A 99 -4.19 2.45 -19.50
N CYS A 100 -3.42 2.67 -18.42
CA CYS A 100 -2.79 3.95 -18.11
C CYS A 100 -1.26 3.91 -18.23
N ILE A 101 -0.65 2.80 -18.69
CA ILE A 101 0.82 2.64 -18.83
C ILE A 101 1.44 3.82 -19.61
N SER A 102 0.81 4.24 -20.69
CA SER A 102 1.31 5.30 -21.59
C SER A 102 0.50 6.59 -21.52
N SER A 103 -0.29 6.80 -20.46
CA SER A 103 -1.16 7.96 -20.33
C SER A 103 -0.84 8.79 -19.09
N GLY A 104 -0.90 10.11 -19.23
CA GLY A 104 -1.05 11.00 -18.08
C GLY A 104 -2.49 11.02 -17.57
N LEU A 105 -2.89 12.13 -16.93
CA LEU A 105 -4.23 12.28 -16.39
C LEU A 105 -5.29 12.43 -17.49
N THR A 106 -6.33 11.58 -17.45
CA THR A 106 -7.49 11.59 -18.34
C THR A 106 -8.76 11.23 -17.55
N LYS A 107 -9.94 11.22 -18.20
CA LYS A 107 -11.18 10.74 -17.57
C LYS A 107 -11.07 9.29 -17.08
N GLN A 108 -10.29 8.45 -17.77
CA GLN A 108 -10.07 7.05 -17.40
C GLN A 108 -8.89 6.87 -16.44
N CYS A 109 -7.81 7.63 -16.65
CA CYS A 109 -6.57 7.57 -15.88
C CYS A 109 -6.52 8.76 -14.92
N SER A 110 -7.06 8.58 -13.73
CA SER A 110 -7.18 9.62 -12.70
C SER A 110 -6.24 9.31 -11.52
N ALA A 111 -6.19 10.23 -10.56
CA ALA A 111 -5.50 10.04 -9.29
C ALA A 111 -5.85 8.71 -8.58
N ILE A 112 -7.04 8.15 -8.79
CA ILE A 112 -7.48 6.93 -8.11
C ILE A 112 -7.59 5.71 -9.03
N THR A 113 -7.31 5.85 -10.33
CA THR A 113 -7.44 4.75 -11.32
C THR A 113 -6.19 4.48 -12.14
N SER A 114 -5.21 5.39 -12.14
CA SER A 114 -3.94 5.20 -12.84
C SER A 114 -3.05 4.12 -12.22
N PHE A 115 -3.22 3.81 -10.93
CA PHE A 115 -2.41 2.85 -10.18
C PHE A 115 -3.27 1.86 -9.40
N TYR A 116 -2.68 0.73 -9.06
CA TYR A 116 -3.23 -0.25 -8.11
C TYR A 116 -2.13 -0.71 -7.13
N TRP A 117 -2.54 -1.15 -5.94
CA TRP A 117 -1.62 -1.74 -4.97
C TRP A 117 -1.23 -3.17 -5.36
N SER A 118 0.06 -3.45 -5.45
CA SER A 118 0.59 -4.75 -5.89
C SER A 118 0.82 -5.74 -4.75
N ASP A 119 0.67 -5.33 -3.50
CA ASP A 119 0.97 -6.15 -2.31
C ASP A 119 -0.10 -7.21 -1.98
N GLN A 120 -1.21 -7.23 -2.75
CA GLN A 120 -2.36 -8.12 -2.56
C GLN A 120 -3.02 -7.99 -1.17
N SER A 121 -2.74 -6.92 -0.42
CA SER A 121 -3.23 -6.70 0.93
C SER A 121 -4.00 -5.39 1.02
N ALA A 122 -3.42 -4.28 0.54
CA ALA A 122 -4.10 -3.00 0.47
C ALA A 122 -5.22 -3.05 -0.59
N VAL A 123 -6.38 -2.51 -0.23
CA VAL A 123 -7.55 -2.45 -1.12
C VAL A 123 -8.11 -1.04 -1.19
N GLY A 124 -8.84 -0.76 -2.27
CA GLY A 124 -9.44 0.56 -2.48
C GLY A 124 -8.40 1.62 -2.83
N VAL A 125 -8.78 2.87 -2.61
CA VAL A 125 -8.05 4.06 -3.11
C VAL A 125 -7.68 5.03 -1.99
N GLN A 126 -8.01 4.69 -0.74
CA GLN A 126 -7.84 5.55 0.43
C GLN A 126 -6.37 5.79 0.81
N GLY A 127 -5.44 5.01 0.24
CA GLY A 127 -4.00 5.21 0.41
C GLY A 127 -3.34 6.07 -0.67
N PHE A 128 -4.06 6.47 -1.72
CA PHE A 128 -3.52 7.28 -2.80
C PHE A 128 -3.52 8.76 -2.43
N PHE A 129 -2.42 9.22 -1.83
CA PHE A 129 -2.21 10.61 -1.43
C PHE A 129 -1.28 11.32 -2.42
N TRP A 130 -1.73 11.51 -3.66
CA TRP A 130 -0.90 12.15 -4.68
C TRP A 130 -0.60 13.61 -4.37
N ARG A 131 0.62 14.02 -4.68
CA ARG A 131 0.98 15.44 -4.79
C ARG A 131 0.10 16.11 -5.85
N ALA A 132 -0.10 17.41 -5.71
CA ALA A 132 -0.84 18.19 -6.70
C ALA A 132 -0.27 17.97 -8.11
N GLY A 133 -1.12 17.54 -9.04
CA GLY A 133 -0.74 17.23 -10.42
C GLY A 133 -0.45 15.75 -10.67
N GLU A 134 -0.21 14.94 -9.64
CA GLU A 134 0.16 13.54 -9.78
C GLU A 134 -1.04 12.57 -9.74
N PRO A 135 -0.95 11.36 -10.34
CA PRO A 135 0.20 10.83 -11.08
C PRO A 135 0.16 11.19 -12.58
N ASN A 136 1.06 12.06 -13.04
CA ASN A 136 0.97 12.68 -14.36
C ASN A 136 1.66 11.91 -15.49
N ASN A 137 2.47 10.88 -15.19
CA ASN A 137 3.29 10.21 -16.19
C ASN A 137 4.20 11.17 -16.98
N ALA A 138 4.78 12.17 -16.30
CA ALA A 138 5.68 13.16 -16.86
C ALA A 138 6.79 12.49 -17.69
N LEU A 139 6.93 12.96 -18.93
CA LEU A 139 7.85 12.43 -19.95
C LEU A 139 7.61 10.95 -20.33
N GLY A 140 6.57 10.31 -19.79
CA GLY A 140 6.28 8.89 -19.95
C GLY A 140 7.17 7.97 -19.13
N GLY A 141 6.71 6.74 -18.89
CA GLY A 141 7.50 5.69 -18.24
C GLY A 141 7.51 5.72 -16.72
N GLN A 142 6.65 6.51 -16.07
CA GLN A 142 6.53 6.56 -14.62
C GLN A 142 5.60 5.45 -14.11
N GLY A 143 6.10 4.22 -14.12
CA GLY A 143 5.34 3.01 -13.79
C GLY A 143 5.24 2.67 -12.29
N CYS A 144 6.00 3.37 -11.45
CA CYS A 144 6.15 3.11 -10.02
C CYS A 144 5.79 4.35 -9.20
N ALA A 145 5.46 4.18 -7.93
CA ALA A 145 5.14 5.29 -7.04
C ALA A 145 6.14 5.40 -5.89
N GLN A 146 6.43 6.63 -5.51
CA GLN A 146 7.20 6.98 -4.32
C GLN A 146 6.37 7.80 -3.35
N VAL A 147 6.74 7.79 -2.07
CA VAL A 147 6.21 8.68 -1.02
C VAL A 147 7.31 9.64 -0.60
N TYR A 148 7.04 10.94 -0.58
CA TYR A 148 7.91 11.91 0.06
C TYR A 148 7.74 11.85 1.57
N SER A 149 8.80 11.55 2.31
CA SER A 149 8.75 11.39 3.77
C SER A 149 8.40 12.69 4.49
N THR A 150 8.76 13.84 3.92
CA THR A 150 8.56 15.16 4.52
C THR A 150 7.12 15.66 4.41
N THR A 151 6.45 15.38 3.29
CA THR A 151 5.12 15.90 2.96
C THR A 151 4.02 14.84 3.03
N ASN A 152 4.38 13.56 3.13
CA ASN A 152 3.45 12.42 3.12
C ASN A 152 2.57 12.31 1.87
N ASP A 153 3.03 12.87 0.75
CA ASP A 153 2.37 12.79 -0.54
C ASP A 153 3.18 11.93 -1.52
N MET A 154 2.51 11.53 -2.59
CA MET A 154 2.99 10.55 -3.57
C MET A 154 3.30 11.21 -4.90
N ASP A 155 4.22 10.61 -5.62
CA ASP A 155 4.59 10.97 -6.97
C ASP A 155 4.88 9.69 -7.75
N ASP A 156 4.46 9.65 -9.01
CA ASP A 156 4.84 8.54 -9.88
C ASP A 156 6.18 8.86 -10.53
N VAL A 157 7.05 7.86 -10.57
CA VAL A 157 8.41 8.03 -11.10
C VAL A 157 8.80 6.81 -11.91
N GLY A 158 9.86 6.96 -12.70
CA GLY A 158 10.49 5.83 -13.38
C GLY A 158 10.93 4.78 -12.38
N CYS A 159 10.59 3.51 -12.62
CA CYS A 159 10.95 2.41 -11.72
C CYS A 159 12.48 2.21 -11.55
N GLY A 160 13.27 2.75 -12.49
CA GLY A 160 14.74 2.78 -12.45
C GLY A 160 15.33 3.97 -11.71
N SER A 161 14.51 4.91 -11.21
CA SER A 161 14.98 5.97 -10.31
C SER A 161 15.46 5.38 -8.98
N THR A 162 16.12 6.17 -8.14
CA THR A 162 16.59 5.74 -6.81
C THR A 162 15.89 6.50 -5.70
N ASN A 163 15.38 5.76 -4.71
CA ASN A 163 14.83 6.31 -3.47
C ASN A 163 15.74 5.97 -2.29
N GLN A 164 15.57 6.65 -1.16
CA GLN A 164 16.40 6.45 0.04
C GLN A 164 15.82 5.39 1.00
N GLY A 165 14.61 4.92 0.74
CA GLY A 165 14.02 3.81 1.48
C GLY A 165 12.93 3.08 0.72
N TYR A 166 12.39 2.05 1.35
CA TYR A 166 11.28 1.25 0.86
C TYR A 166 10.51 0.63 2.03
N ILE A 167 9.25 0.28 1.79
CA ILE A 167 8.40 -0.40 2.76
C ILE A 167 8.15 -1.84 2.34
N CYS A 168 8.46 -2.81 3.21
CA CYS A 168 8.08 -4.20 3.01
C CYS A 168 6.85 -4.56 3.83
N GLY A 169 6.05 -5.50 3.32
CA GLY A 169 4.82 -5.97 3.95
C GLY A 169 4.61 -7.48 3.76
N LYS A 170 4.09 -8.13 4.80
CA LYS A 170 3.67 -9.55 4.75
C LYS A 170 2.51 -9.82 5.69
N VAL A 171 1.78 -10.91 5.45
CA VAL A 171 0.63 -11.33 6.27
C VAL A 171 1.11 -11.66 7.69
N ALA A 172 0.37 -11.21 8.70
CA ALA A 172 0.62 -11.55 10.10
C ALA A 172 0.35 -13.04 10.36
N THR A 173 0.94 -13.59 11.42
CA THR A 173 0.71 -14.97 11.84
C THR A 173 -0.11 -15.05 13.14
N PHE A 174 -0.63 -16.22 13.45
CA PHE A 174 -1.39 -16.50 14.68
C PHE A 174 -0.48 -16.80 15.87
#